data_AF-A0A956WXM1-F1
#
_entry.id   AF-A0A956WXM1-F1
#
_cell.length_a   1.000
_cell.length_b   1.000
_cell.length_c   1.000
_cell.angle_alpha   90.00
_cell.angle_beta   90.00
_cell.angle_gamma   90.00
#
_symmetry.space_group_name_H-M   'P 1'
#
loop_
_entity.id
_entity.type
_entity.pdbx_description
1 polymer ?
#
loop_
_entity_poly.entity_id
_entity_poly.type
_entity_poly.pdbx_seq_one_letter_code
_entity_poly.pdbx_strand_id
1 'polypeptide(L)'
;MILVIIVGALALIGIAVAAIALPLMREREDPESVEILEDLDTVADPLVELETQRDAVYQAIRELRFDFEVGKVSETDYNIFDTQLKAQAVTVLKEIDALQAAEADPELDAHLEAEIAALRHVNGSGPSKPVQREPIPPAGAGGINFCPQCGTKVRTGDRFCGKCGTAVG
;
A
#
# COMPACT_ATOMS: atom_id res chain seq x y z
N MET A 1 -34.28 19.71 41.79
CA MET A 1 -34.05 19.87 40.33
C MET A 1 -32.58 19.61 39.97
N ILE A 2 -31.62 20.35 40.54
CA ILE A 2 -30.18 20.15 40.29
C ILE A 2 -29.71 18.71 40.61
N LEU A 3 -30.14 18.15 41.74
CA LEU A 3 -29.78 16.78 42.13
C LEU A 3 -30.30 15.71 41.14
N VAL A 4 -31.47 15.94 40.54
CA VAL A 4 -32.05 15.03 39.53
C VAL A 4 -31.25 15.10 38.23
N ILE A 5 -30.78 16.28 37.85
CA ILE A 5 -29.94 16.49 36.65
C ILE A 5 -28.57 15.82 36.82
N ILE A 6 -27.94 15.95 38.00
CA ILE A 6 -26.64 15.34 38.29
C ILE A 6 -26.74 13.81 38.24
N VAL A 7 -27.77 13.24 38.86
CA VAL A 7 -27.97 11.78 38.85
C VAL A 7 -28.22 11.28 37.42
N GLY A 8 -29.02 11.99 36.62
CA GLY A 8 -29.24 11.64 35.22
C GLY A 8 -27.96 11.71 34.36
N ALA A 9 -27.13 12.72 34.56
CA ALA A 9 -25.86 12.87 33.85
C ALA A 9 -24.87 11.74 34.21
N LEU A 10 -24.75 11.39 35.50
CA LEU A 10 -23.89 10.29 35.94
C LEU A 10 -24.35 8.94 35.40
N ALA A 11 -25.66 8.69 35.35
CA ALA A 11 -26.21 7.48 34.76
C ALA A 11 -25.91 7.37 33.26
N LEU A 12 -26.07 8.46 32.50
CA LEU A 12 -25.73 8.48 31.07
C LEU A 12 -24.24 8.25 30.81
N ILE A 13 -23.36 8.86 31.61
CA ILE A 13 -21.91 8.65 31.52
C ILE A 13 -21.58 7.19 31.84
N GLY A 14 -22.16 6.62 32.89
CA GLY A 14 -21.97 5.21 33.25
C GLY A 14 -22.40 4.26 32.15
N ILE A 15 -23.55 4.53 31.50
CA ILE A 15 -24.05 3.74 30.36
C ILE A 15 -23.11 3.87 29.15
N ALA A 16 -22.63 5.07 28.83
CA ALA A 16 -21.69 5.28 27.73
C ALA A 16 -20.36 4.56 27.98
N VAL A 17 -19.80 4.67 29.19
CA VAL A 17 -18.59 3.94 29.58
C VAL A 17 -18.83 2.43 29.53
N ALA A 18 -19.96 1.94 30.03
CA ALA A 18 -20.28 0.52 29.97
C ALA A 18 -20.47 0.04 28.53
N ALA A 19 -21.09 0.81 27.63
CA ALA A 19 -21.24 0.47 26.22
C ALA A 19 -19.90 0.38 25.48
N ILE A 20 -18.91 1.16 25.90
CA ILE A 20 -17.54 1.13 25.35
C ILE A 20 -16.68 0.06 26.02
N ALA A 21 -16.84 -0.15 27.34
CA ALA A 21 -16.05 -1.11 28.11
C ALA A 21 -16.54 -2.56 27.99
N LEU A 22 -17.85 -2.77 27.77
CA LEU A 22 -18.42 -4.10 27.54
C LEU A 22 -17.74 -4.84 26.37
N PRO A 23 -17.61 -4.26 25.15
CA PRO A 23 -16.98 -4.97 24.05
C PRO A 23 -15.50 -5.30 24.36
N LEU A 24 -14.79 -4.42 25.06
CA LEU A 24 -13.42 -4.66 25.51
C LEU A 24 -13.28 -5.80 26.53
N MET A 25 -14.33 -6.08 27.32
CA MET A 25 -14.32 -7.15 28.33
C MET A 25 -14.98 -8.44 27.83
N ARG A 26 -15.91 -8.36 26.86
CA ARG A 26 -16.62 -9.51 26.29
C ARG A 26 -15.81 -10.34 25.30
N GLU A 27 -14.71 -9.80 24.76
CA GLU A 27 -13.75 -10.57 23.94
C GLU A 27 -13.09 -11.73 24.72
N ARG A 28 -13.34 -11.85 26.04
CA ARG A 28 -12.69 -12.86 26.90
C ARG A 28 -13.57 -14.05 27.31
N GLU A 29 -14.86 -14.09 26.94
CA GLU A 29 -15.83 -15.04 27.57
C GLU A 29 -16.81 -15.80 26.64
N ASP A 30 -16.59 -15.91 25.32
CA ASP A 30 -17.41 -16.81 24.46
C ASP A 30 -16.58 -18.01 23.93
N PRO A 31 -16.79 -19.24 24.47
CA PRO A 31 -16.06 -20.44 24.05
C PRO A 31 -16.76 -21.29 22.99
N GLU A 32 -17.77 -20.81 22.25
CA GLU A 32 -18.54 -21.68 21.35
C GLU A 32 -19.17 -20.91 20.17
N SER A 33 -18.42 -20.67 19.07
CA SER A 33 -18.90 -20.59 17.66
C SER A 33 -18.03 -19.83 16.65
N VAL A 34 -16.72 -19.61 16.87
CA VAL A 34 -15.84 -19.13 15.80
C VAL A 34 -14.53 -19.94 15.76
N GLU A 35 -14.56 -21.03 14.98
CA GLU A 35 -13.37 -21.70 14.43
C GLU A 35 -12.71 -20.79 13.36
N ILE A 36 -12.22 -19.61 13.72
CA ILE A 36 -11.20 -18.84 12.96
C ILE A 36 -10.45 -17.94 13.96
N LEU A 37 -9.85 -18.52 15.00
CA LEU A 37 -8.88 -17.86 15.87
C LEU A 37 -7.90 -18.92 16.40
N GLU A 38 -7.32 -19.70 15.49
CA GLU A 38 -6.10 -20.44 15.80
C GLU A 38 -4.94 -19.45 15.57
N ASP A 39 -4.05 -19.31 16.56
CA ASP A 39 -2.75 -18.61 16.53
C ASP A 39 -2.65 -17.12 16.92
N LEU A 40 -3.13 -16.75 18.10
CA LEU A 40 -2.60 -15.58 18.84
C LEU A 40 -1.77 -15.99 20.08
N ASP A 41 -1.09 -17.13 20.00
CA ASP A 41 -0.07 -17.54 20.97
C ASP A 41 1.32 -17.08 20.51
N THR A 42 1.73 -15.88 20.93
CA THR A 42 3.10 -15.52 21.33
C THR A 42 4.29 -16.19 20.60
N VAL A 43 4.32 -16.10 19.28
CA VAL A 43 5.57 -16.08 18.51
C VAL A 43 5.58 -14.71 17.86
N ALA A 44 6.57 -13.87 18.17
CA ALA A 44 6.74 -12.63 17.42
C ALA A 44 6.90 -13.04 15.95
N ASP A 45 5.92 -12.69 15.13
CA ASP A 45 5.95 -12.98 13.70
C ASP A 45 7.28 -12.43 13.15
N PRO A 46 8.19 -13.31 12.68
CA PRO A 46 9.51 -12.90 12.21
C PRO A 46 9.43 -11.83 11.13
N LEU A 47 8.37 -11.83 10.31
CA LEU A 47 8.13 -10.81 9.30
C LEU A 47 7.87 -9.44 9.95
N VAL A 48 7.01 -9.38 10.96
CA VAL A 48 6.64 -8.13 11.66
C VAL A 48 7.85 -7.50 12.36
N GLU A 49 8.73 -8.30 12.94
CA GLU A 49 9.97 -7.81 13.55
C GLU A 49 10.89 -7.17 12.48
N LEU A 50 11.08 -7.85 11.34
CA LEU A 50 11.88 -7.32 10.24
C LEU A 50 11.27 -6.05 9.62
N GLU A 51 9.94 -5.96 9.53
CA GLU A 51 9.26 -4.75 9.08
C GLU A 51 9.48 -3.58 10.05
N THR A 52 9.44 -3.85 11.35
CA THR A 52 9.77 -2.86 12.38
C THR A 52 11.22 -2.39 12.24
N GLN A 53 12.15 -3.30 11.97
CA GLN A 53 13.55 -2.98 11.72
C GLN A 53 13.73 -2.14 10.45
N ARG A 54 13.03 -2.48 9.35
CA ARG A 54 13.01 -1.70 8.10
C ARG A 54 12.58 -0.26 8.38
N ASP A 55 11.48 -0.09 9.11
CA ASP A 55 10.92 1.23 9.41
C ASP A 55 11.87 2.08 10.27
N ALA A 56 12.57 1.44 11.22
CA ALA A 56 13.61 2.08 12.02
C ALA A 56 14.79 2.58 11.16
N VAL A 57 15.31 1.75 10.24
CA VAL A 57 16.40 2.16 9.34
C VAL A 57 15.96 3.29 8.41
N TYR A 58 14.73 3.22 7.89
CA TYR A 58 14.17 4.30 7.06
C TYR A 58 14.00 5.60 7.82
N GLN A 59 13.61 5.54 9.08
CA GLN A 59 13.56 6.72 9.94
C GLN A 59 14.95 7.31 10.15
N ALA A 60 15.96 6.48 10.44
CA ALA A 60 17.34 6.92 10.60
C ALA A 60 17.89 7.63 9.34
N ILE A 61 17.58 7.12 8.14
CA ILE A 61 17.97 7.77 6.88
C ILE A 61 17.30 9.15 6.73
N ARG A 62 16.00 9.25 7.06
CA ARG A 62 15.27 10.52 7.00
C ARG A 62 15.85 11.55 7.98
N GLU A 63 16.16 11.12 9.20
CA GLU A 63 16.75 11.98 10.23
C GLU A 63 18.16 12.43 9.85
N LEU A 64 19.01 11.52 9.36
CA LEU A 64 20.35 11.85 8.85
C LEU A 64 20.30 12.90 7.72
N ARG A 65 19.36 12.73 6.79
CA ARG A 65 19.15 13.69 5.69
C ARG A 65 18.70 15.05 6.22
N PHE A 66 17.76 15.07 7.16
CA PHE A 66 17.34 16.31 7.79
C PHE A 66 18.51 17.01 8.48
N ASP A 67 19.30 16.29 9.26
CA ASP A 67 20.46 16.82 9.98
C ASP A 67 21.54 17.38 9.03
N PHE A 68 21.75 16.76 7.87
CA PHE A 68 22.59 17.30 6.81
C PHE A 68 21.98 18.57 6.18
N GLU A 69 20.68 18.57 5.85
CA GLU A 69 19.99 19.73 5.27
C GLU A 69 19.99 20.95 6.20
N VAL A 70 19.95 20.74 7.53
CA VAL A 70 20.09 21.82 8.52
C VAL A 70 21.54 22.15 8.88
N GLY A 71 22.52 21.49 8.26
CA GLY A 71 23.95 21.76 8.42
C GLY A 71 24.58 21.27 9.72
N LYS A 72 23.95 20.35 10.44
CA LYS A 72 24.53 19.73 11.66
C LYS A 72 25.59 18.67 11.33
N VAL A 73 25.52 18.09 10.13
CA VAL A 73 26.38 16.98 9.70
C VAL A 73 27.17 17.43 8.47
N SER A 74 28.45 17.06 8.39
CA SER A 74 29.30 17.37 7.23
C SER A 74 28.94 16.49 6.04
N GLU A 75 29.22 16.94 4.82
CA GLU A 75 28.96 16.14 3.60
C GLU A 75 29.71 14.80 3.61
N THR A 76 30.96 14.79 4.09
CA THR A 76 31.76 13.57 4.21
C THR A 76 31.12 12.57 5.16
N ASP A 77 30.70 13.01 6.35
CA ASP A 77 30.06 12.14 7.34
C ASP A 77 28.68 11.67 6.87
N TYR A 78 27.90 12.55 6.25
CA TYR A 78 26.62 12.22 5.65
C TYR A 78 26.76 11.07 4.64
N ASN A 79 27.71 11.18 3.70
CA ASN A 79 27.91 10.15 2.67
C ASN A 79 28.32 8.80 3.26
N ILE A 80 29.14 8.80 4.32
CA ILE A 80 29.57 7.57 5.02
C ILE A 80 28.35 6.91 5.70
N PHE A 81 27.61 7.66 6.52
CA PHE A 81 26.47 7.13 7.25
C PHE A 81 25.31 6.74 6.33
N ASP A 82 25.03 7.52 5.30
CA ASP A 82 23.98 7.23 4.31
C ASP A 82 24.27 5.92 3.58
N THR A 83 25.53 5.70 3.17
CA THR A 83 25.93 4.44 2.52
C THR A 83 25.76 3.25 3.47
N GLN A 84 26.12 3.40 4.74
CA GLN A 84 25.99 2.34 5.74
C GLN A 84 24.52 2.00 6.04
N LEU A 85 23.68 3.01 6.28
CA LEU A 85 22.25 2.83 6.55
C LEU A 85 21.53 2.22 5.35
N LYS A 86 21.86 2.64 4.12
CA LYS A 86 21.33 2.02 2.89
C LYS A 86 21.73 0.56 2.77
N ALA A 87 22.99 0.22 3.09
CA ALA A 87 23.43 -1.17 3.09
C ALA A 87 22.65 -2.01 4.12
N GLN A 88 22.40 -1.47 5.32
CA GLN A 88 21.55 -2.12 6.32
C GLN A 88 20.11 -2.31 5.82
N ALA A 89 19.50 -1.28 5.24
CA ALA A 89 18.15 -1.38 4.67
C ALA A 89 18.06 -2.49 3.60
N VAL A 90 19.04 -2.58 2.71
CA VAL A 90 19.09 -3.64 1.69
C VAL A 90 19.16 -5.03 2.31
N THR A 91 19.91 -5.19 3.42
CA THR A 91 19.96 -6.48 4.12
C THR A 91 18.59 -6.86 4.69
N VAL A 92 17.93 -5.95 5.42
CA VAL A 92 16.60 -6.21 6.00
C VAL A 92 15.57 -6.53 4.92
N LEU A 93 15.55 -5.77 3.82
CA LEU A 93 14.62 -6.03 2.72
C LEU A 93 14.83 -7.41 2.09
N LYS A 94 16.07 -7.88 1.95
CA LYS A 94 16.34 -9.23 1.44
C LYS A 94 15.84 -10.33 2.38
N GLU A 95 15.90 -10.10 3.68
CA GLU A 95 15.39 -11.04 4.68
C GLU A 95 13.86 -11.09 4.63
N ILE A 96 13.20 -9.93 4.52
CA ILE A 96 11.75 -9.82 4.30
C ILE A 96 11.35 -10.56 3.02
N ASP A 97 11.99 -10.26 1.89
CA ASP A 97 11.69 -10.90 0.61
C ASP A 97 11.85 -12.43 0.70
N ALA A 98 12.84 -12.92 1.44
CA ALA A 98 13.07 -14.35 1.63
C ALA A 98 11.98 -15.02 2.48
N LEU A 99 11.51 -14.36 3.56
CA LEU A 99 10.40 -14.86 4.37
C LEU A 99 9.09 -14.86 3.57
N GLN A 100 8.79 -13.75 2.88
CA GLN A 100 7.59 -13.65 2.05
C GLN A 100 7.58 -14.69 0.93
N ALA A 101 8.72 -14.97 0.31
CA ALA A 101 8.84 -16.03 -0.69
C ALA A 101 8.68 -17.44 -0.10
N ALA A 102 9.04 -17.64 1.17
CA ALA A 102 8.86 -18.91 1.87
C ALA A 102 7.41 -19.13 2.34
N GLU A 103 6.70 -18.05 2.66
CA GLU A 103 5.28 -18.04 3.04
C GLU A 103 4.33 -18.07 1.83
N ALA A 104 4.82 -17.73 0.64
CA ALA A 104 4.04 -17.79 -0.59
C ALA A 104 3.60 -19.23 -0.88
N ASP A 105 2.28 -19.46 -0.92
CA ASP A 105 1.69 -20.73 -1.33
C ASP A 105 1.47 -20.74 -2.86
N PRO A 106 2.28 -21.50 -3.63
CA PRO A 106 2.20 -21.52 -5.08
C PRO A 106 0.87 -22.10 -5.60
N GLU A 107 0.17 -22.92 -4.81
CA GLU A 107 -1.15 -23.45 -5.20
C GLU A 107 -2.23 -22.37 -5.07
N LEU A 108 -2.20 -21.60 -3.98
CA LEU A 108 -3.07 -20.45 -3.79
C LEU A 108 -2.85 -19.40 -4.87
N ASP A 109 -1.59 -19.08 -5.20
CA ASP A 109 -1.24 -18.14 -6.27
C ASP A 109 -1.81 -18.59 -7.62
N ALA A 110 -1.66 -19.87 -7.98
CA ALA A 110 -2.19 -20.42 -9.22
C ALA A 110 -3.73 -20.36 -9.27
N HIS A 111 -4.41 -20.63 -8.14
CA HIS A 111 -5.86 -20.51 -8.04
C HIS A 111 -6.32 -19.06 -8.24
N LEU A 112 -5.67 -18.09 -7.58
CA LEU A 112 -5.94 -16.66 -7.75
C LEU A 112 -5.74 -16.21 -9.20
N GLU A 113 -4.66 -16.66 -9.86
CA GLU A 113 -4.40 -16.35 -11.27
C GLU A 113 -5.52 -16.87 -12.19
N ALA A 114 -5.99 -18.10 -11.96
CA ALA A 114 -7.09 -18.69 -12.71
C ALA A 114 -8.41 -17.92 -12.54
N GLU A 115 -8.72 -17.50 -11.30
CA GLU A 115 -9.92 -16.73 -11.00
C GLU A 115 -9.86 -15.31 -11.59
N ILE A 116 -8.71 -14.63 -11.50
CA ILE A 116 -8.50 -13.33 -12.16
C ILE A 116 -8.66 -13.45 -13.68
N ALA A 117 -8.13 -14.52 -14.29
CA ALA A 117 -8.29 -14.76 -15.72
C ALA A 117 -9.77 -14.92 -16.09
N ALA A 118 -10.53 -15.71 -15.32
CA ALA A 118 -11.96 -15.89 -15.53
C ALA A 118 -12.73 -14.55 -15.46
N LEU A 119 -12.44 -13.71 -14.47
CA LEU A 119 -13.08 -12.40 -14.30
C LEU A 119 -12.75 -11.42 -15.44
N ARG A 120 -11.52 -11.45 -15.97
CA ARG A 120 -11.12 -10.64 -17.14
C ARG A 120 -11.89 -11.03 -18.41
N HIS A 121 -12.21 -12.31 -18.58
CA HIS A 121 -13.01 -12.78 -19.71
C HIS A 121 -14.48 -12.28 -19.65
N VAL A 122 -15.05 -12.13 -18.45
CA VAL A 122 -16.44 -11.68 -18.26
C VAL A 122 -16.60 -10.17 -18.46
N ASN A 123 -15.61 -9.36 -18.06
CA ASN A 123 -15.69 -7.90 -18.10
C ASN A 123 -15.29 -7.26 -19.45
N GLY A 124 -15.03 -8.05 -20.49
CA GLY A 124 -14.67 -7.53 -21.82
C GLY A 124 -13.29 -6.87 -21.91
N SER A 125 -12.59 -6.72 -20.80
CA SER A 125 -11.13 -6.61 -20.74
C SER A 125 -10.51 -8.00 -20.92
N GLY A 126 -10.80 -8.61 -22.08
CA GLY A 126 -10.11 -9.82 -22.51
C GLY A 126 -8.60 -9.62 -22.48
N PRO A 127 -7.79 -10.70 -22.55
CA PRO A 127 -6.34 -10.60 -22.42
C PRO A 127 -5.85 -9.49 -23.35
N SER A 128 -5.42 -8.37 -22.76
CA SER A 128 -4.58 -7.43 -23.46
C SER A 128 -3.37 -8.27 -23.78
N LYS A 129 -3.31 -8.72 -25.05
CA LYS A 129 -2.18 -9.41 -25.65
C LYS A 129 -0.95 -8.78 -25.02
N PRO A 130 -0.02 -9.55 -24.40
CA PRO A 130 1.17 -8.96 -23.81
C PRO A 130 1.65 -7.97 -24.84
N VAL A 131 1.76 -6.68 -24.46
CA VAL A 131 2.18 -5.64 -25.39
C VAL A 131 3.57 -6.06 -25.79
N GLN A 132 3.64 -6.84 -26.87
CA GLN A 132 4.84 -7.08 -27.61
C GLN A 132 5.26 -5.66 -27.89
N ARG A 133 6.41 -5.25 -27.36
CA ARG A 133 7.09 -4.06 -27.84
C ARG A 133 7.50 -4.39 -29.27
N GLU A 134 6.54 -4.43 -30.16
CA GLU A 134 6.75 -4.39 -31.58
C GLU A 134 7.54 -3.11 -31.82
N PRO A 135 8.64 -3.16 -32.58
CA PRO A 135 9.38 -1.97 -32.94
C PRO A 135 8.38 -0.96 -33.47
N ILE A 136 8.38 0.24 -32.87
CA ILE A 136 7.51 1.35 -33.25
C ILE A 136 7.53 1.43 -34.78
N PRO A 137 6.41 1.15 -35.49
CA PRO A 137 6.39 1.31 -36.93
C PRO A 137 6.75 2.77 -37.24
N PRO A 138 7.54 3.02 -38.30
CA PRO A 138 7.97 4.37 -38.63
C PRO A 138 6.74 5.28 -38.70
N ALA A 139 6.78 6.35 -37.90
CA ALA A 139 5.72 7.33 -37.80
C ALA A 139 5.36 7.88 -39.19
N GLY A 140 4.23 7.46 -39.75
CA GLY A 140 3.88 7.93 -41.09
C GLY A 140 2.57 7.49 -41.73
N ALA A 141 1.75 6.64 -41.09
CA ALA A 141 0.52 6.12 -41.72
C ALA A 141 -0.79 6.55 -41.03
N GLY A 142 -0.76 7.54 -40.13
CA GLY A 142 -1.95 8.15 -39.54
C GLY A 142 -1.88 9.65 -39.70
N GLY A 143 -2.96 10.28 -40.17
CA GLY A 143 -3.04 11.73 -40.25
C GLY A 143 -2.76 12.39 -38.89
N ILE A 144 -2.11 13.54 -38.89
CA ILE A 144 -1.92 14.34 -37.68
C ILE A 144 -3.11 15.29 -37.56
N ASN A 145 -3.88 15.15 -36.49
CA ASN A 145 -4.92 16.11 -36.12
C ASN A 145 -4.39 17.07 -35.04
N PHE A 146 -5.07 18.18 -34.83
CA PHE A 146 -4.78 19.09 -33.72
C PHE A 146 -5.94 19.09 -32.74
N CYS A 147 -5.61 19.08 -31.45
CA CYS A 147 -6.62 19.20 -30.40
C CYS A 147 -7.34 20.56 -30.52
N PRO A 148 -8.68 20.59 -30.59
CA PRO A 148 -9.43 21.85 -30.73
C PRO A 148 -9.38 22.74 -29.49
N GLN A 149 -8.99 22.20 -28.33
CA GLN A 149 -8.90 22.96 -27.08
C GLN A 149 -7.50 23.55 -26.84
N CYS A 150 -6.45 22.75 -26.97
CA CYS A 150 -5.09 23.18 -26.61
C CYS A 150 -4.13 23.30 -27.79
N GLY A 151 -4.57 23.00 -29.02
CA GLY A 151 -3.77 23.08 -30.24
C GLY A 151 -2.64 22.06 -30.34
N THR A 152 -2.58 21.08 -29.45
CA THR A 152 -1.50 20.07 -29.45
C THR A 152 -1.73 19.04 -30.53
N LYS A 153 -0.66 18.53 -31.14
CA LYS A 153 -0.72 17.45 -32.14
C LYS A 153 -1.28 16.18 -31.49
N VAL A 154 -2.25 15.58 -32.15
CA VAL A 154 -2.95 14.36 -31.76
C VAL A 154 -2.87 13.38 -32.93
N ARG A 155 -2.65 12.10 -32.66
CA ARG A 155 -2.58 11.07 -33.70
C ARG A 155 -3.97 10.60 -34.06
N THR A 156 -4.21 10.28 -35.34
CA THR A 156 -5.46 9.63 -35.76
C THR A 156 -5.62 8.31 -35.00
N GLY A 157 -6.68 8.22 -34.18
CA GLY A 157 -6.98 7.07 -33.32
C GLY A 157 -6.87 7.36 -31.81
N ASP A 158 -6.24 8.47 -31.41
CA ASP A 158 -6.28 8.90 -30.02
C ASP A 158 -7.72 9.26 -29.62
N ARG A 159 -8.22 8.75 -28.47
CA ARG A 159 -9.55 9.14 -27.97
C ARG A 159 -9.53 10.45 -27.18
N PHE A 160 -8.36 10.79 -26.62
CA PHE A 160 -8.14 11.94 -25.75
C PHE A 160 -6.80 12.60 -26.07
N CYS A 161 -6.73 13.92 -25.90
CA CYS A 161 -5.48 14.66 -26.06
C CYS A 161 -4.56 14.40 -24.87
N GLY A 162 -3.36 13.88 -25.11
CA GLY A 162 -2.38 13.62 -24.04
C GLY A 162 -1.87 14.86 -23.29
N LYS A 163 -2.15 16.09 -23.77
CA LYS A 163 -1.76 17.33 -23.07
C LYS A 163 -2.85 17.90 -22.18
N CYS A 164 -4.08 18.00 -22.68
CA CYS A 164 -5.19 18.66 -21.97
C CYS A 164 -6.35 17.74 -21.60
N GLY A 165 -6.30 16.46 -21.98
CA GLY A 165 -7.32 15.46 -21.66
C GLY A 165 -8.63 15.57 -22.46
N THR A 166 -8.78 16.58 -23.32
CA THR A 166 -10.00 16.74 -24.12
C THR A 166 -10.19 15.57 -25.08
N ALA A 167 -11.43 15.08 -25.19
CA ALA A 167 -11.79 14.07 -26.18
C ALA A 167 -11.51 14.57 -27.61
N VAL A 168 -10.86 13.74 -28.41
CA VAL A 168 -10.38 14.06 -29.76
C VAL A 168 -10.66 12.88 -30.69
N GLY A 169 -11.95 12.55 -30.82
CA GLY A 169 -12.46 11.48 -31.68
C GLY A 169 -13.67 11.95 -32.45
#